data_AF-A0A316WBX5-F1
#
_entry.id   AF-A0A316WBX5-F1
#
_cell.length_a   1.000
_cell.length_b   1.000
_cell.length_c   1.000
_cell.angle_alpha   90.00
_cell.angle_beta   90.00
_cell.angle_gamma   90.00
#
_symmetry.space_group_name_H-M   'P 1'
#
loop_
_entity.id
_entity.type
_entity.pdbx_description
1 polymer ?
#
loop_
_entity_poly.entity_id
_entity_poly.type
_entity_poly.pdbx_seq_one_letter_code
_entity_poly.pdbx_strand_id
1 'polypeptide(L)'
;MSRTRASPTPSSKPNGIKTAPTKPKASSKLSQSTPSIWPRRLALISTAVILIYYAVSWLESIKSNHYIFDPKALHAITREVTGAGHNSTKDVFDEILRRLHADDKLAPYLNSRSIDVPSEWIFNNAGGAMGSMYIIHASITEYLIFFGTPIGTEGHTGRHTADDYFHILTGEQRAFFAHGVEAEIYRPGSQHHLRRGEVKQYMMPETGCWALELAQGWIPPMMPFGLADVLFSTLDFPTFGWTAWVTAREMLGNLLIGKF
;
A
#
# COMPACT_ATOMS: atom_id res chain seq x y z
N MET A 1 -18.74 -84.69 58.92
CA MET A 1 -17.65 -83.83 58.38
C MET A 1 -16.78 -84.65 57.44
N SER A 2 -16.58 -84.10 56.24
CA SER A 2 -15.71 -84.49 55.12
C SER A 2 -14.93 -85.82 55.18
N ARG A 3 -15.19 -86.72 54.21
CA ARG A 3 -14.37 -87.91 53.92
C ARG A 3 -13.63 -87.73 52.60
N THR A 4 -12.31 -87.85 52.65
CA THR A 4 -11.41 -88.15 51.53
C THR A 4 -11.19 -89.65 51.40
N ARG A 5 -11.25 -90.23 50.18
CA ARG A 5 -10.28 -91.24 49.70
C ARG A 5 -10.47 -91.65 48.23
N ALA A 6 -9.32 -91.70 47.54
CA ALA A 6 -8.81 -92.70 46.57
C ALA A 6 -9.52 -93.03 45.23
N SER A 7 -8.69 -92.97 44.18
CA SER A 7 -8.77 -93.43 42.77
C SER A 7 -8.96 -94.97 42.61
N PRO A 8 -9.07 -95.63 41.40
CA PRO A 8 -8.82 -95.16 40.00
C PRO A 8 -9.68 -95.76 38.82
N THR A 9 -9.37 -95.32 37.57
CA THR A 9 -9.35 -96.05 36.24
C THR A 9 -10.68 -96.31 35.42
N PRO A 10 -10.64 -96.67 34.10
CA PRO A 10 -10.45 -95.78 32.92
C PRO A 10 -11.39 -96.08 31.69
N SER A 11 -11.58 -95.17 30.73
CA SER A 11 -12.06 -95.53 29.36
C SER A 11 -11.77 -94.41 28.34
N SER A 12 -10.86 -94.62 27.39
CA SER A 12 -11.08 -94.97 25.96
C SER A 12 -11.60 -93.84 25.05
N LYS A 13 -10.65 -93.19 24.33
CA LYS A 13 -10.56 -92.84 22.88
C LYS A 13 -11.86 -92.58 22.07
N PRO A 14 -11.89 -91.64 21.08
CA PRO A 14 -10.97 -91.74 19.93
C PRO A 14 -10.46 -90.44 19.28
N ASN A 15 -9.42 -90.67 18.46
CA ASN A 15 -8.76 -89.74 17.55
C ASN A 15 -9.71 -89.21 16.46
N GLY A 16 -9.73 -87.89 16.29
CA GLY A 16 -10.20 -87.23 15.07
C GLY A 16 -9.07 -86.38 14.49
N ILE A 17 -8.50 -86.82 13.37
CA ILE A 17 -7.56 -86.05 12.56
C ILE A 17 -8.33 -84.86 11.97
N LYS A 18 -8.04 -83.64 12.43
CA LYS A 18 -8.55 -82.42 11.81
C LYS A 18 -7.67 -82.07 10.62
N THR A 19 -8.20 -82.26 9.41
CA THR A 19 -7.65 -81.68 8.18
C THR A 19 -7.68 -80.16 8.27
N ALA A 20 -6.52 -79.51 8.12
CA ALA A 20 -6.42 -78.06 8.03
C ALA A 20 -7.10 -77.55 6.75
N PRO A 21 -7.85 -76.43 6.77
CA PRO A 21 -8.40 -75.84 5.56
C PRO A 21 -7.27 -75.10 4.81
N THR A 22 -7.07 -75.46 3.55
CA THR A 22 -6.24 -74.70 2.60
C THR A 22 -6.87 -73.32 2.38
N LYS A 23 -6.19 -72.26 2.84
CA LYS A 23 -6.58 -70.87 2.51
C LYS A 23 -6.47 -70.65 0.99
N PRO A 24 -7.45 -69.99 0.34
CA PRO A 24 -7.30 -69.59 -1.04
C PRO A 24 -6.17 -68.56 -1.15
N LYS A 25 -5.27 -68.74 -2.14
CA LYS A 25 -4.25 -67.75 -2.51
C LYS A 25 -4.94 -66.43 -2.87
N ALA A 26 -4.77 -65.42 -2.03
CA ALA A 26 -5.16 -64.06 -2.37
C ALA A 26 -4.34 -63.62 -3.59
N SER A 27 -4.99 -63.36 -4.72
CA SER A 27 -4.35 -62.68 -5.85
C SER A 27 -4.06 -61.24 -5.41
N SER A 28 -2.80 -60.88 -5.23
CA SER A 28 -2.39 -59.50 -5.03
C SER A 28 -2.65 -58.73 -6.33
N LYS A 29 -3.81 -58.09 -6.45
CA LYS A 29 -3.97 -56.99 -7.42
C LYS A 29 -3.01 -55.90 -6.95
N LEU A 30 -1.94 -55.65 -7.70
CA LEU A 30 -1.11 -54.47 -7.50
C LEU A 30 -2.03 -53.26 -7.58
N SER A 31 -2.23 -52.60 -6.45
CA SER A 31 -2.82 -51.26 -6.41
C SER A 31 -1.87 -50.36 -7.19
N GLN A 32 -2.25 -50.00 -8.42
CA GLN A 32 -1.59 -48.95 -9.16
C GLN A 32 -1.89 -47.65 -8.40
N SER A 33 -0.91 -47.18 -7.62
CA SER A 33 -1.00 -45.89 -6.93
C SER A 33 -1.10 -44.79 -7.98
N THR A 34 -2.22 -44.07 -8.01
CA THR A 34 -2.35 -42.86 -8.83
C THR A 34 -1.27 -41.86 -8.43
N PRO A 35 -0.50 -41.28 -9.37
CA PRO A 35 0.58 -40.37 -9.04
C PRO A 35 0.02 -39.15 -8.29
N SER A 36 0.63 -38.85 -7.15
CA SER A 36 0.25 -37.70 -6.30
C SER A 36 0.27 -36.40 -7.12
N ILE A 37 -0.86 -35.69 -7.13
CA ILE A 37 -1.05 -34.40 -7.82
C ILE A 37 -0.35 -33.25 -7.07
N TRP A 38 -0.03 -33.46 -5.79
CA TRP A 38 0.59 -32.48 -4.89
C TRP A 38 1.95 -31.95 -5.32
N PRO A 39 2.95 -32.76 -5.71
CA PRO A 39 4.25 -32.25 -6.16
C PRO A 39 4.14 -31.39 -7.42
N ARG A 40 3.21 -31.70 -8.34
CA ARG A 40 2.97 -30.88 -9.54
C ARG A 40 2.34 -29.54 -9.19
N ARG A 41 1.37 -29.50 -8.27
CA ARG A 41 0.75 -28.26 -7.79
C ARG A 41 1.76 -27.38 -7.04
N LEU A 42 2.58 -27.97 -6.19
CA LEU A 42 3.64 -27.26 -5.49
C LEU A 42 4.67 -26.68 -6.47
N ALA A 43 5.09 -27.45 -7.48
CA ALA A 43 5.99 -26.94 -8.51
C ALA A 43 5.39 -25.76 -9.30
N LEU A 44 4.10 -25.82 -9.65
CA LEU A 44 3.42 -24.71 -10.33
C LEU A 44 3.32 -23.46 -9.45
N ILE A 45 2.97 -23.62 -8.16
CA ILE A 45 2.91 -22.51 -7.20
C ILE A 45 4.30 -21.89 -7.03
N SER A 46 5.33 -22.70 -6.79
CA SER A 46 6.71 -22.21 -6.64
C SER A 46 7.18 -21.49 -7.90
N THR A 47 6.87 -22.02 -9.09
CA THR A 47 7.20 -21.37 -10.36
C THR A 47 6.49 -20.02 -10.48
N ALA A 48 5.20 -19.96 -10.17
CA ALA A 48 4.45 -18.70 -10.21
C ALA A 48 5.01 -17.67 -9.22
N VAL A 49 5.34 -18.08 -7.99
CA VAL A 49 5.96 -17.20 -6.99
C VAL A 49 7.31 -16.66 -7.48
N ILE A 50 8.15 -17.51 -8.08
CA ILE A 50 9.43 -17.09 -8.64
C ILE A 50 9.24 -16.09 -9.78
N LEU A 51 8.30 -16.36 -10.71
CA LEU A 51 8.00 -15.46 -11.81
C LEU A 51 7.47 -14.10 -11.32
N ILE A 52 6.57 -14.11 -10.33
CA ILE A 52 6.06 -12.88 -9.70
C ILE A 52 7.19 -12.12 -9.02
N TYR A 53 8.07 -12.80 -8.28
CA TYR A 53 9.21 -12.18 -7.63
C TYR A 53 10.13 -11.47 -8.65
N TYR A 54 10.48 -12.13 -9.75
CA TYR A 54 11.29 -11.50 -10.79
C TYR A 54 10.56 -10.36 -11.51
N ALA A 55 9.26 -10.51 -11.76
CA ALA A 55 8.45 -9.44 -12.36
C ALA A 55 8.41 -8.19 -11.45
N VAL A 56 8.15 -8.36 -10.16
CA VAL A 56 8.15 -7.26 -9.18
C VAL A 56 9.55 -6.65 -9.05
N SER A 57 10.60 -7.47 -9.00
CA SER A 57 11.98 -6.98 -8.92
C SER A 57 12.37 -6.17 -10.15
N TRP A 58 11.92 -6.59 -11.34
CA TRP A 58 12.10 -5.84 -12.58
C TRP A 58 11.29 -4.53 -12.59
N LEU A 59 10.04 -4.56 -12.13
CA LEU A 59 9.24 -3.33 -11.99
C LEU A 59 9.93 -2.34 -11.03
N GLU A 60 10.40 -2.80 -9.87
CA GLU A 60 11.13 -1.93 -8.93
C GLU A 60 12.40 -1.31 -9.55
N SER A 61 13.10 -2.01 -10.45
CA SER A 61 14.33 -1.50 -11.06
C SER A 61 14.10 -0.42 -12.12
N ILE A 62 12.92 -0.40 -12.75
CA ILE A 62 12.58 0.60 -13.79
C ILE A 62 11.88 1.83 -13.24
N LYS A 63 11.28 1.73 -12.05
CA LYS A 63 10.40 2.74 -11.45
C LYS A 63 10.99 4.15 -11.46
N SER A 64 12.25 4.29 -11.05
CA SER A 64 12.91 5.60 -10.96
C SER A 64 13.23 6.24 -12.31
N ASN A 65 13.30 5.45 -13.39
CA ASN A 65 13.54 5.99 -14.74
C ASN A 65 12.34 6.77 -15.28
N HIS A 66 11.19 6.60 -14.64
CA HIS A 66 9.96 7.29 -15.00
C HIS A 66 9.73 8.53 -14.16
N TYR A 67 10.64 8.89 -13.23
CA TYR A 67 10.47 10.08 -12.43
C TYR A 67 10.74 11.36 -13.22
N ILE A 68 9.83 12.33 -13.14
CA ILE A 68 10.02 13.67 -13.73
C ILE A 68 10.41 14.70 -12.68
N PHE A 69 10.10 14.49 -11.41
CA PHE A 69 10.47 15.42 -10.35
C PHE A 69 11.80 15.03 -9.69
N ASP A 70 12.68 16.02 -9.51
CA ASP A 70 13.81 15.90 -8.58
C ASP A 70 13.38 16.42 -7.20
N PRO A 71 13.33 15.57 -6.16
CA PRO A 71 12.95 15.99 -4.80
C PRO A 71 13.79 17.16 -4.27
N LYS A 72 15.08 17.23 -4.65
CA LYS A 72 15.97 18.30 -4.19
C LYS A 72 15.66 19.62 -4.88
N ALA A 73 15.44 19.60 -6.19
CA ALA A 73 15.02 20.78 -6.95
C ALA A 73 13.67 21.30 -6.46
N LEU A 74 12.71 20.40 -6.22
CA LEU A 74 11.42 20.75 -5.66
C LEU A 74 11.57 21.36 -4.25
N HIS A 75 12.43 20.79 -3.41
CA HIS A 75 12.68 21.33 -2.08
C HIS A 75 13.29 22.74 -2.12
N ALA A 76 14.22 22.98 -3.04
CA ALA A 76 14.80 24.30 -3.26
C ALA A 76 13.72 25.32 -3.64
N ILE A 77 12.83 24.99 -4.60
CA ILE A 77 11.70 25.84 -4.98
C ILE A 77 10.83 26.16 -3.76
N THR A 78 10.40 25.14 -3.01
CA THR A 78 9.53 25.37 -1.85
C THR A 78 10.19 26.22 -0.77
N ARG A 79 11.50 26.06 -0.54
CA ARG A 79 12.24 26.83 0.47
C ARG A 79 12.40 28.29 0.05
N GLU A 80 12.65 28.55 -1.23
CA GLU A 80 12.75 29.90 -1.76
C GLU A 80 11.42 30.64 -1.70
N VAL A 81 10.33 29.99 -2.14
CA VAL A 81 8.99 30.59 -2.12
C VAL A 81 8.55 30.85 -0.68
N THR A 82 8.67 29.88 0.22
CA THR A 82 8.29 30.08 1.63
C THR A 82 9.12 31.17 2.33
N GLY A 83 10.39 31.33 1.95
CA GLY A 83 11.27 32.38 2.46
C GLY A 83 11.03 33.78 1.89
N ALA A 84 10.23 33.92 0.83
CA ALA A 84 10.03 35.19 0.12
C ALA A 84 8.99 36.12 0.76
N GLY A 85 8.31 35.70 1.83
CA GLY A 85 7.39 36.55 2.59
C GLY A 85 6.08 36.87 1.88
N HIS A 86 5.45 35.87 1.25
CA HIS A 86 4.15 36.02 0.60
C HIS A 86 3.03 36.40 1.58
N ASN A 87 2.00 37.10 1.09
CA ASN A 87 0.91 37.63 1.93
C ASN A 87 -0.14 36.57 2.28
N SER A 88 -0.26 35.51 1.47
CA SER A 88 -1.25 34.46 1.68
C SER A 88 -0.73 33.08 1.22
N THR A 89 -1.37 32.02 1.73
CA THR A 89 -1.11 30.64 1.26
C THR A 89 -1.39 30.50 -0.24
N LYS A 90 -2.41 31.19 -0.76
CA LYS A 90 -2.72 31.16 -2.20
C LYS A 90 -1.59 31.73 -3.03
N ASP A 91 -0.98 32.85 -2.61
CA ASP A 91 0.17 33.44 -3.32
C ASP A 91 1.36 32.47 -3.37
N VAL A 92 1.55 31.66 -2.31
CA VAL A 92 2.57 30.60 -2.28
C VAL A 92 2.25 29.51 -3.31
N PHE A 93 0.99 29.07 -3.39
CA PHE A 93 0.56 28.08 -4.39
C PHE A 93 0.72 28.61 -5.82
N ASP A 94 0.24 29.83 -6.09
CA ASP A 94 0.33 30.46 -7.41
C ASP A 94 1.78 30.60 -7.86
N GLU A 95 2.70 31.00 -6.97
CA GLU A 95 4.12 31.13 -7.30
C GLU A 95 4.79 29.77 -7.56
N ILE A 96 4.47 28.73 -6.78
CA ILE A 96 4.98 27.37 -7.02
C ILE A 96 4.50 26.87 -8.38
N LEU A 97 3.19 26.97 -8.66
CA LEU A 97 2.62 26.55 -9.94
C LEU A 97 3.24 27.31 -11.10
N ARG A 98 3.41 28.63 -10.97
CA ARG A 98 4.06 29.45 -11.99
C ARG A 98 5.48 28.96 -12.30
N ARG A 99 6.27 28.62 -11.28
CA ARG A 99 7.63 28.09 -11.45
C ARG A 99 7.64 26.70 -12.09
N LEU A 100 6.73 25.81 -11.67
CA LEU A 100 6.62 24.46 -12.23
C LEU A 100 6.17 24.49 -13.70
N HIS A 101 5.18 25.31 -14.04
CA HIS A 101 4.72 25.48 -15.43
C HIS A 101 5.71 26.23 -16.32
N ALA A 102 6.67 26.97 -15.75
CA ALA A 102 7.74 27.61 -16.50
C ALA A 102 8.87 26.63 -16.88
N ASP A 103 8.91 25.43 -16.30
CA ASP A 103 9.85 24.38 -16.70
C ASP A 103 9.27 23.59 -17.88
N ASP A 104 9.84 23.79 -19.07
CA ASP A 104 9.43 23.14 -20.32
C ASP A 104 9.43 21.59 -20.22
N LYS A 105 10.21 21.01 -19.30
CA LYS A 105 10.25 19.56 -19.10
C LYS A 105 9.09 19.06 -18.24
N LEU A 106 8.62 19.87 -17.30
CA LEU A 106 7.54 19.49 -16.39
C LEU A 106 6.18 19.85 -16.96
N ALA A 107 6.06 21.05 -17.55
CA ALA A 107 4.80 21.63 -17.99
C ALA A 107 3.86 20.69 -18.78
N PRO A 108 4.34 19.81 -19.69
CA PRO A 108 3.46 18.88 -20.42
C PRO A 108 2.74 17.86 -19.52
N TYR A 109 3.29 17.58 -18.34
CA TYR A 109 2.82 16.55 -17.42
C TYR A 109 1.97 17.12 -16.27
N LEU A 110 1.82 18.45 -16.18
CA LEU A 110 1.11 19.12 -15.09
C LEU A 110 -0.35 19.36 -15.44
N ASN A 111 -1.21 19.34 -14.41
CA ASN A 111 -2.61 19.69 -14.51
C ASN A 111 -2.75 21.13 -15.05
N SER A 112 -3.48 21.29 -16.15
CA SER A 112 -3.68 22.59 -16.80
C SER A 112 -4.83 23.42 -16.19
N ARG A 113 -5.55 22.90 -15.20
CA ARG A 113 -6.71 23.56 -14.57
C ARG A 113 -6.24 24.52 -13.47
N SER A 114 -6.83 25.71 -13.39
CA SER A 114 -6.48 26.67 -12.31
C SER A 114 -6.89 26.15 -10.92
N ILE A 115 -6.11 26.49 -9.89
CA ILE A 115 -6.49 26.29 -8.48
C ILE A 115 -7.73 27.09 -8.06
N ASP A 116 -8.15 28.08 -8.85
CA ASP A 116 -9.37 28.84 -8.57
C ASP A 116 -10.64 28.06 -8.96
N VAL A 117 -10.50 26.92 -9.63
CA VAL A 117 -11.63 26.05 -10.00
C VAL A 117 -12.01 25.19 -8.79
N PRO A 118 -13.16 25.43 -8.13
CA PRO A 118 -13.48 24.73 -6.88
C PRO A 118 -13.63 23.22 -7.04
N SER A 119 -14.07 22.77 -8.22
CA SER A 119 -14.18 21.35 -8.54
C SER A 119 -12.82 20.67 -8.73
N GLU A 120 -11.70 21.37 -8.72
CA GLU A 120 -10.38 20.71 -8.72
C GLU A 120 -9.87 20.43 -7.30
N TRP A 121 -10.53 20.98 -6.28
CA TRP A 121 -10.25 20.71 -4.88
C TRP A 121 -11.13 19.58 -4.37
N ILE A 122 -10.51 18.65 -3.66
CA ILE A 122 -11.14 17.40 -3.25
C ILE A 122 -10.85 17.17 -1.78
N PHE A 123 -11.86 16.82 -0.99
CA PHE A 123 -11.61 16.33 0.36
C PHE A 123 -10.93 14.96 0.30
N ASN A 124 -9.83 14.82 1.03
CA ASN A 124 -9.08 13.59 1.16
C ASN A 124 -9.20 13.08 2.60
N ASN A 125 -9.82 11.91 2.77
CA ASN A 125 -10.00 11.24 4.05
C ASN A 125 -9.21 9.92 4.02
N ALA A 126 -8.16 9.83 4.85
CA ALA A 126 -7.32 8.64 4.93
C ALA A 126 -6.57 8.56 6.28
N GLY A 127 -6.50 7.36 6.84
CA GLY A 127 -5.79 7.10 8.10
C GLY A 127 -6.36 7.82 9.32
N GLY A 128 -7.65 8.16 9.30
CA GLY A 128 -8.32 8.99 10.31
C GLY A 128 -8.12 10.50 10.13
N ALA A 129 -7.26 10.91 9.20
CA ALA A 129 -7.04 12.31 8.88
C ALA A 129 -7.96 12.78 7.75
N MET A 130 -8.22 14.09 7.74
CA MET A 130 -9.00 14.78 6.72
C MET A 130 -8.29 16.06 6.32
N GLY A 131 -8.13 16.26 5.02
CA GLY A 131 -7.63 17.51 4.44
C GLY A 131 -8.29 17.79 3.10
N SER A 132 -7.85 18.86 2.47
CA SER A 132 -8.19 19.20 1.09
C SER A 132 -6.96 19.01 0.22
N MET A 133 -7.16 18.46 -0.97
CA MET A 133 -6.10 18.27 -1.96
C MET A 133 -6.43 18.91 -3.30
N TYR A 134 -5.39 19.36 -3.99
CA TYR A 134 -5.41 19.74 -5.40
C TYR A 134 -4.29 18.99 -6.13
N ILE A 135 -4.63 18.31 -7.21
CA ILE A 135 -3.68 17.49 -7.98
C ILE A 135 -2.96 18.35 -9.01
N ILE A 136 -1.63 18.46 -8.86
CA ILE A 136 -0.74 19.15 -9.80
C ILE A 136 -0.21 18.16 -10.85
N HIS A 137 0.07 16.92 -10.44
CA HIS A 137 0.48 15.83 -11.33
C HIS A 137 0.03 14.48 -10.74
N ALA A 138 -0.35 13.54 -11.60
CA ALA A 138 -0.50 12.14 -11.21
C ALA A 138 -0.11 11.21 -12.37
N SER A 139 0.71 10.20 -12.07
CA SER A 139 1.06 9.08 -12.94
C SER A 139 1.10 7.77 -12.12
N ILE A 140 1.44 6.64 -12.75
CA ILE A 140 1.60 5.36 -12.07
C ILE A 140 2.80 5.39 -11.09
N THR A 141 3.80 6.24 -11.35
CA THR A 141 5.06 6.28 -10.60
C THR A 141 5.24 7.51 -9.70
N GLU A 142 4.46 8.57 -9.89
CA GLU A 142 4.55 9.80 -9.09
C GLU A 142 3.20 10.49 -8.95
N TYR A 143 3.02 11.25 -7.88
CA TYR A 143 2.07 12.35 -7.86
C TYR A 143 2.70 13.58 -7.21
N LEU A 144 2.18 14.74 -7.56
CA LEU A 144 2.46 16.00 -6.90
C LEU A 144 1.13 16.68 -6.59
N ILE A 145 0.88 16.99 -5.33
CA ILE A 145 -0.37 17.62 -4.89
C ILE A 145 -0.08 18.77 -3.92
N PHE A 146 -0.98 19.74 -3.86
CA PHE A 146 -1.14 20.52 -2.63
C PHE A 146 -2.04 19.73 -1.70
N PHE A 147 -1.63 19.56 -0.44
CA PHE A 147 -2.44 18.95 0.59
C PHE A 147 -2.37 19.78 1.87
N GLY A 148 -3.49 19.93 2.56
CA GLY A 148 -3.52 20.62 3.83
C GLY A 148 -4.91 20.80 4.40
N THR A 149 -4.97 21.53 5.49
CA THR A 149 -6.21 21.85 6.20
C THR A 149 -6.06 23.21 6.87
N PRO A 150 -7.07 24.09 6.78
CA PRO A 150 -7.08 25.34 7.53
C PRO A 150 -7.53 25.17 8.99
N ILE A 151 -8.04 23.99 9.38
CA ILE A 151 -8.67 23.76 10.69
C ILE A 151 -8.06 22.59 11.48
N GLY A 152 -6.96 22.04 10.98
CA GLY A 152 -6.22 20.94 11.62
C GLY A 152 -6.70 19.54 11.25
N THR A 153 -5.84 18.55 11.52
CA THR A 153 -6.11 17.12 11.35
C THR A 153 -5.04 16.29 12.05
N GLU A 154 -5.34 15.02 12.38
CA GLU A 154 -4.35 14.05 12.83
C GLU A 154 -4.70 12.65 12.36
N GLY A 155 -3.71 11.78 12.22
CA GLY A 155 -3.95 10.41 11.82
C GLY A 155 -2.69 9.59 11.57
N HIS A 156 -2.91 8.40 11.04
CA HIS A 156 -1.88 7.47 10.61
C HIS A 156 -1.35 7.90 9.24
N THR A 157 -0.03 7.91 9.03
CA THR A 157 0.55 8.31 7.73
C THR A 157 0.27 7.33 6.60
N GLY A 158 -0.05 6.08 6.93
CA GLY A 158 -0.14 4.98 5.97
C GLY A 158 1.20 4.28 5.78
N ARG A 159 1.14 3.03 5.28
CA ARG A 159 2.33 2.25 4.90
C ARG A 159 2.39 2.18 3.39
N HIS A 160 3.17 3.06 2.79
CA HIS A 160 3.16 3.27 1.35
C HIS A 160 4.27 2.49 0.62
N THR A 161 4.00 2.20 -0.66
CA THR A 161 4.96 1.63 -1.63
C THR A 161 5.83 2.68 -2.32
N ALA A 162 5.72 3.93 -1.87
CA ALA A 162 6.44 5.10 -2.35
C ALA A 162 7.13 5.81 -1.19
N ASP A 163 8.17 6.57 -1.52
CA ASP A 163 8.67 7.64 -0.67
C ASP A 163 7.74 8.84 -0.77
N ASP A 164 7.52 9.53 0.34
CA ASP A 164 6.64 10.68 0.42
C ASP A 164 7.37 11.88 1.02
N TYR A 165 7.35 13.00 0.31
CA TYR A 165 8.05 14.22 0.65
C TYR A 165 7.04 15.34 0.88
N PHE A 166 6.79 15.68 2.13
CA PHE A 166 5.93 16.79 2.54
C PHE A 166 6.77 18.05 2.72
N HIS A 167 6.68 18.96 1.77
CA HIS A 167 7.30 20.27 1.84
C HIS A 167 6.35 21.25 2.52
N ILE A 168 6.64 21.64 3.77
CA ILE A 168 5.75 22.50 4.53
C ILE A 168 5.79 23.91 3.94
N LEU A 169 4.63 24.39 3.50
CA LEU A 169 4.46 25.70 2.86
C LEU A 169 4.00 26.75 3.86
N THR A 170 3.01 26.42 4.67
CA THR A 170 2.50 27.27 5.76
C THR A 170 2.11 26.43 6.96
N GLY A 171 2.07 27.04 8.15
CA GLY A 171 1.71 26.34 9.38
C GLY A 171 2.81 25.42 9.90
N GLU A 172 2.42 24.28 10.48
CA GLU A 172 3.35 23.31 11.06
C GLU A 172 2.78 21.90 10.89
N GLN A 173 3.64 20.93 10.58
CA GLN A 173 3.33 19.50 10.68
C GLN A 173 4.13 18.90 11.83
N ARG A 174 3.49 18.03 12.61
CA ARG A 174 4.17 17.21 13.61
C ARG A 174 4.07 15.75 13.24
N ALA A 175 5.10 14.98 13.56
CA ALA A 175 5.07 13.54 13.37
C ALA A 175 5.91 12.85 14.44
N PHE A 176 5.62 11.57 14.69
CA PHE A 176 6.48 10.73 15.50
C PHE A 176 6.33 9.27 15.11
N PHE A 177 7.41 8.50 15.28
CA PHE A 177 7.37 7.05 15.13
C PHE A 177 6.65 6.40 16.31
N ALA A 178 6.07 5.21 16.11
CA ALA A 178 5.38 4.48 17.19
C ALA A 178 6.24 4.20 18.44
N HIS A 179 7.57 4.21 18.31
CA HIS A 179 8.53 4.05 19.41
C HIS A 179 9.16 5.38 19.87
N GLY A 180 8.79 6.50 19.24
CA GLY A 180 9.24 7.84 19.62
C GLY A 180 8.47 8.36 20.83
N VAL A 181 9.15 9.13 21.66
CA VAL A 181 8.56 9.80 22.84
C VAL A 181 8.49 11.32 22.70
N GLU A 182 9.12 11.86 21.66
CA GLU A 182 9.13 13.29 21.33
C GLU A 182 8.60 13.49 19.91
N ALA A 183 7.91 14.62 19.69
CA ALA A 183 7.40 14.98 18.38
C ALA A 183 8.51 15.61 17.51
N GLU A 184 8.64 15.14 16.28
CA GLU A 184 9.32 15.86 15.21
C GLU A 184 8.43 17.03 14.77
N ILE A 185 9.02 18.20 14.56
CA ILE A 185 8.29 19.43 14.20
C ILE A 185 8.85 20.01 12.90
N TYR A 186 7.97 20.11 11.91
CA TYR A 186 8.27 20.60 10.56
C TYR A 186 7.54 21.93 10.33
N ARG A 187 8.31 22.98 10.04
CA ARG A 187 7.86 24.36 9.84
C ARG A 187 8.01 24.79 8.38
N PRO A 188 7.49 25.96 7.96
CA PRO A 188 7.56 26.39 6.58
C PRO A 188 9.01 26.40 6.06
N GLY A 189 9.20 25.86 4.87
CA GLY A 189 10.51 25.68 4.24
C GLY A 189 11.27 24.41 4.66
N SER A 190 10.76 23.64 5.63
CA SER A 190 11.27 22.30 5.96
C SER A 190 10.58 21.21 5.13
N GLN A 191 11.14 19.99 5.19
CA GLN A 191 10.59 18.82 4.52
C GLN A 191 10.48 17.65 5.50
N HIS A 192 9.29 17.05 5.60
CA HIS A 192 9.10 15.76 6.23
C HIS A 192 9.18 14.67 5.15
N HIS A 193 10.27 13.91 5.15
CA HIS A 193 10.45 12.75 4.28
C HIS A 193 10.03 11.48 5.01
N LEU A 194 8.92 10.90 4.60
CA LEU A 194 8.47 9.58 5.05
C LEU A 194 8.98 8.53 4.05
N ARG A 195 9.90 7.67 4.51
CA ARG A 195 10.48 6.66 3.63
C ARG A 195 9.48 5.56 3.33
N ARG A 196 9.60 4.97 2.15
CA ARG A 196 8.80 3.81 1.74
C ARG A 196 8.75 2.74 2.84
N GLY A 197 7.53 2.33 3.19
CA GLY A 197 7.27 1.27 4.16
C GLY A 197 7.33 1.70 5.63
N GLU A 198 7.80 2.91 5.93
CA GLU A 198 7.74 3.48 7.27
C GLU A 198 6.31 3.95 7.59
N VAL A 199 6.02 4.10 8.89
CA VAL A 199 4.74 4.59 9.40
C VAL A 199 4.99 5.51 10.58
N LYS A 200 4.21 6.58 10.66
CA LYS A 200 4.17 7.52 11.78
C LYS A 200 2.72 7.86 12.11
N GLN A 201 2.50 8.40 13.29
CA GLN A 201 1.36 9.30 13.47
C GLN A 201 1.82 10.69 13.01
N TYR A 202 0.95 11.41 12.33
CA TYR A 202 1.18 12.80 11.99
C TYR A 202 -0.01 13.66 12.42
N MET A 203 0.24 14.96 12.55
CA MET A 203 -0.82 15.94 12.72
C MET A 203 -0.45 17.28 12.11
N MET A 204 -1.50 18.01 11.72
CA MET A 204 -1.47 19.41 11.35
C MET A 204 -2.33 20.15 12.40
N PRO A 205 -1.79 21.08 13.20
CA PRO A 205 -2.56 21.77 14.24
C PRO A 205 -3.70 22.62 13.69
N GLU A 206 -4.64 22.99 14.56
CA GLU A 206 -5.81 23.84 14.25
C GLU A 206 -5.46 25.24 13.73
N THR A 207 -4.21 25.67 13.90
CA THR A 207 -3.68 26.90 13.28
C THR A 207 -3.59 26.82 11.75
N GLY A 208 -3.86 25.64 11.19
CA GLY A 208 -3.77 25.34 9.77
C GLY A 208 -2.37 24.94 9.35
N CYS A 209 -2.29 24.10 8.31
CA CYS A 209 -1.04 23.69 7.67
C CYS A 209 -1.31 23.35 6.20
N TRP A 210 -0.40 23.74 5.32
CA TRP A 210 -0.41 23.36 3.92
C TRP A 210 0.97 22.91 3.49
N ALA A 211 1.01 21.85 2.69
CA ALA A 211 2.22 21.28 2.15
C ALA A 211 2.10 21.05 0.64
N LEU A 212 3.25 21.10 -0.03
CA LEU A 212 3.41 20.47 -1.34
C LEU A 212 3.89 19.05 -1.09
N GLU A 213 3.13 18.07 -1.53
CA GLU A 213 3.38 16.65 -1.28
C GLU A 213 3.77 15.97 -2.59
N LEU A 214 4.98 15.42 -2.61
CA LEU A 214 5.51 14.62 -3.70
C LEU A 214 5.62 13.17 -3.23
N ALA A 215 4.92 12.26 -3.90
CA ALA A 215 5.14 10.83 -3.73
C ALA A 215 5.87 10.25 -4.93
N GLN A 216 6.90 9.43 -4.68
CA GLN A 216 7.68 8.74 -5.70
C GLN A 216 7.75 7.25 -5.42
N GLY A 217 7.11 6.45 -6.28
CA GLY A 217 6.99 5.01 -6.08
C GLY A 217 5.84 4.42 -6.88
N TRP A 218 5.44 3.18 -6.60
CA TRP A 218 4.24 2.67 -7.24
C TRP A 218 3.02 3.29 -6.55
N ILE A 219 2.33 4.19 -7.25
CA ILE A 219 1.20 4.97 -6.72
C ILE A 219 -0.09 4.16 -6.60
N PRO A 220 -0.51 3.33 -7.58
CA PRO A 220 -1.79 2.60 -7.47
C PRO A 220 -1.94 1.74 -6.21
N PRO A 221 -0.90 1.05 -5.70
CA PRO A 221 -0.99 0.33 -4.43
C PRO A 221 -1.20 1.21 -3.19
N MET A 222 -1.00 2.53 -3.27
CA MET A 222 -1.31 3.48 -2.18
C MET A 222 -2.81 3.81 -2.11
N MET A 223 -3.53 3.72 -3.23
CA MET A 223 -4.94 4.13 -3.34
C MET A 223 -5.89 3.44 -2.35
N PRO A 224 -5.75 2.14 -2.02
CA PRO A 224 -6.62 1.52 -1.03
C PRO A 224 -6.58 2.23 0.33
N PHE A 225 -5.41 2.73 0.75
CA PHE A 225 -5.29 3.53 1.97
C PHE A 225 -5.95 4.90 1.80
N GLY A 226 -5.66 5.60 0.70
CA GLY A 226 -6.21 6.92 0.40
C GLY A 226 -7.74 6.96 0.21
N LEU A 227 -8.37 5.80 -0.01
CA LEU A 227 -9.82 5.69 -0.27
C LEU A 227 -10.57 4.94 0.85
N ALA A 228 -9.87 4.32 1.80
CA ALA A 228 -10.48 3.46 2.81
C ALA A 228 -11.48 4.23 3.68
N ASP A 229 -11.11 5.40 4.20
CA ASP A 229 -12.02 6.16 5.07
C ASP A 229 -13.19 6.74 4.31
N VAL A 230 -13.02 7.08 3.02
CA VAL A 230 -14.16 7.48 2.18
C VAL A 230 -15.17 6.33 2.03
N LEU A 231 -14.67 5.10 1.84
CA LEU A 231 -15.52 3.92 1.63
C LEU A 231 -16.10 3.32 2.91
N PHE A 232 -15.42 3.46 4.04
CA PHE A 232 -15.77 2.75 5.29
C PHE A 232 -16.02 3.68 6.49
N SER A 233 -15.78 4.98 6.36
CA SER A 233 -16.02 5.97 7.43
C SER A 233 -17.01 7.05 6.99
N THR A 234 -16.64 7.93 6.05
CA THR A 234 -17.47 9.08 5.67
C THR A 234 -18.62 8.71 4.75
N LEU A 235 -18.47 7.65 3.95
CA LEU A 235 -19.43 7.21 2.93
C LEU A 235 -19.77 8.30 1.90
N ASP A 236 -18.84 9.24 1.68
CA ASP A 236 -18.99 10.32 0.70
C ASP A 236 -18.70 9.81 -0.72
N PHE A 237 -19.64 9.03 -1.26
CA PHE A 237 -19.55 8.48 -2.62
C PHE A 237 -19.44 9.54 -3.73
N PRO A 238 -20.10 10.72 -3.65
CA PRO A 238 -19.84 11.80 -4.58
C PRO A 238 -18.37 12.21 -4.61
N THR A 239 -17.75 12.46 -3.45
CA THR A 239 -16.32 12.79 -3.38
C THR A 239 -15.47 11.64 -3.89
N PHE A 240 -15.78 10.38 -3.53
CA PHE A 240 -15.09 9.21 -4.08
C PHE A 240 -15.10 9.16 -5.62
N GLY A 241 -16.27 9.32 -6.23
CA GLY A 241 -16.41 9.28 -7.69
C GLY A 241 -15.66 10.43 -8.36
N TRP A 242 -15.65 11.60 -7.73
CA TRP A 242 -14.91 12.76 -8.21
C TRP A 242 -13.39 12.58 -8.08
N THR A 243 -12.89 12.07 -6.95
CA THR A 243 -11.49 11.68 -6.76
C THR A 243 -11.06 10.68 -7.84
N ALA A 244 -11.85 9.64 -8.08
CA ALA A 244 -11.55 8.65 -9.11
C ALA A 244 -11.48 9.29 -10.50
N TRP A 245 -12.40 10.20 -10.82
CA TRP A 245 -12.43 10.90 -12.12
C TRP A 245 -11.22 11.82 -12.32
N VAL A 246 -10.90 12.69 -11.36
CA VAL A 246 -9.75 13.62 -11.48
C VAL A 246 -8.45 12.83 -11.55
N THR A 247 -8.25 11.86 -10.65
CA THR A 247 -7.03 11.03 -10.66
C THR A 247 -6.90 10.25 -11.97
N ALA A 248 -7.98 9.64 -12.48
CA ALA A 248 -7.94 8.93 -13.76
C ALA A 248 -7.66 9.88 -14.93
N ARG A 249 -8.25 11.08 -14.95
CA ARG A 249 -7.99 12.11 -15.97
C ARG A 249 -6.49 12.46 -16.02
N GLU A 250 -5.88 12.75 -14.88
CA GLU A 250 -4.46 13.11 -14.80
C GLU A 250 -3.55 11.92 -15.13
N MET A 251 -3.80 10.74 -14.57
CA MET A 251 -3.00 9.54 -14.83
C MET A 251 -3.09 9.09 -16.30
N LEU A 252 -4.29 9.04 -16.87
CA LEU A 252 -4.47 8.65 -18.28
C LEU A 252 -3.90 9.71 -19.22
N GLY A 253 -4.06 11.00 -18.90
CA GLY A 253 -3.45 12.10 -19.66
C GLY A 253 -1.94 11.94 -19.75
N ASN A 254 -1.28 11.68 -18.61
CA ASN A 254 0.14 11.42 -18.54
C ASN A 254 0.56 10.16 -19.32
N LEU A 255 -0.21 9.07 -19.22
CA LEU A 255 0.05 7.84 -19.98
C LEU A 255 -0.03 8.06 -21.50
N LEU A 256 -0.97 8.86 -21.98
CA LEU A 256 -1.14 9.15 -23.41
C LEU A 256 0.06 9.90 -24.02
N ILE A 257 0.80 10.65 -23.20
CA ILE A 257 2.02 11.35 -23.62
C ILE A 257 3.31 10.61 -23.21
N GLY A 258 3.19 9.32 -22.86
CA GLY A 258 4.31 8.43 -22.60
C GLY A 258 4.91 8.52 -21.19
N LYS A 259 4.25 9.23 -20.26
CA LYS A 259 4.62 9.23 -18.84
C LYS A 259 3.93 8.08 -18.13
N PHE A 260 4.75 7.13 -17.68
CA PHE A 260 4.32 6.02 -16.82
C PHE A 260 4.41 6.45 -15.36
#